data_AF-A0A232LR54-F1
#
_entry.id   AF-A0A232LR54-F1
#
_cell.length_a   1.000
_cell.length_b   1.000
_cell.length_c   1.000
_cell.angle_alpha   90.00
_cell.angle_beta   90.00
_cell.angle_gamma   90.00
#
_symmetry.space_group_name_H-M   'P 1'
#
loop_
_entity.id
_entity.type
_entity.pdbx_description
1 polymer ?
#
loop_
_entity_poly.entity_id
_entity_poly.type
_entity_poly.pdbx_seq_one_letter_code
_entity_poly.pdbx_strand_id
1 'polypeptide(L)'
;MGDCGIDTVPRGTQQPADPVSPPASQEVTVLVTGYGPFKDNLVNASFLIASSLPSSLTFPTPLAGERASQENSHIPPPREVLIHAHPSPIPVSYAGVQSELPSILEDYASKHGGKRPDLTIHLGIASKRSYYSVETLAHRDGYRIPDIDGLFGYETGERIWKREGLPLTLEPGPAWSVSGGETETTPSPTFEISPYPPDSHFLKMWESFTASKDADLRISNYAGRYLCEFIFYASLALAVQDEKPLSVIFFHVPQRLDDESLEVGREIAVALIKTMVRCWIDEKQTR
;
A
#
# COMPACT_ATOMS: atom_id res chain seq x y z
N MET A 1 44.12 -22.01 -70.48
CA MET A 1 44.88 -21.89 -69.22
C MET A 1 45.25 -20.42 -69.06
N GLY A 2 44.71 -19.62 -68.16
CA GLY A 2 43.71 -19.78 -67.10
C GLY A 2 43.58 -18.39 -66.45
N ASP A 3 42.38 -17.82 -66.47
CA ASP A 3 42.06 -16.47 -65.99
C ASP A 3 42.13 -16.37 -64.46
N CYS A 4 42.60 -15.23 -63.96
CA CYS A 4 42.65 -14.87 -62.55
C CYS A 4 41.24 -14.62 -62.00
N GLY A 5 40.75 -15.52 -61.15
CA GLY A 5 39.50 -15.37 -60.40
C GLY A 5 39.69 -14.54 -59.12
N ILE A 6 38.73 -13.64 -58.90
CA ILE A 6 38.62 -12.68 -57.80
C ILE A 6 38.27 -13.40 -56.48
N ASP A 7 38.96 -13.05 -55.40
CA ASP A 7 38.66 -13.47 -54.03
C ASP A 7 37.26 -12.99 -53.60
N THR A 8 36.36 -13.94 -53.35
CA THR A 8 35.07 -13.69 -52.71
C THR A 8 35.17 -13.98 -51.20
N VAL A 9 35.00 -12.93 -50.40
CA VAL A 9 34.89 -13.00 -48.93
C VAL A 9 33.65 -13.84 -48.55
N PRO A 10 33.73 -14.78 -47.58
CA PRO A 10 32.57 -15.55 -47.16
C PRO A 10 31.56 -14.64 -46.46
N ARG A 11 30.33 -14.67 -46.95
CA ARG A 11 29.16 -14.02 -46.35
C ARG A 11 28.92 -14.61 -44.96
N GLY A 12 29.24 -13.85 -43.91
CA GLY A 12 28.95 -14.21 -42.53
C GLY A 12 27.47 -14.52 -42.36
N THR A 13 27.17 -15.74 -41.93
CA THR A 13 25.84 -16.19 -41.57
C THR A 13 25.34 -15.32 -40.43
N GLN A 14 24.33 -14.48 -40.69
CA GLN A 14 23.62 -13.76 -39.64
C GLN A 14 22.90 -14.78 -38.76
N GLN A 15 23.37 -14.92 -37.54
CA GLN A 15 22.76 -15.69 -36.48
C GLN A 15 21.36 -15.09 -36.19
N PRO A 16 20.30 -15.89 -36.11
CA PRO A 16 18.96 -15.39 -35.86
C PRO A 16 18.92 -14.67 -34.51
N ALA A 17 18.30 -13.49 -34.49
CA ALA A 17 18.12 -12.68 -33.29
C ALA A 17 17.47 -13.52 -32.18
N ASP A 18 18.04 -13.42 -30.97
CA ASP A 18 17.46 -14.02 -29.78
C ASP A 18 16.00 -13.58 -29.61
N PRO A 19 15.09 -14.47 -29.16
CA PRO A 19 13.71 -14.10 -28.92
C PRO A 19 13.68 -12.98 -27.87
N VAL A 20 13.10 -11.84 -28.25
CA VAL A 20 12.83 -10.70 -27.38
C VAL A 20 12.11 -11.24 -26.14
N SER A 21 12.80 -11.19 -25.00
CA SER A 21 12.22 -11.58 -23.72
C SER A 21 10.96 -10.74 -23.49
N PRO A 22 9.82 -11.32 -23.08
CA PRO A 22 8.63 -10.54 -22.80
C PRO A 22 8.97 -9.44 -21.77
N PRO A 23 8.39 -8.23 -21.89
CA PRO A 23 8.65 -7.15 -20.94
C PRO A 23 8.38 -7.65 -19.53
N ALA A 24 9.40 -7.56 -18.66
CA ALA A 24 9.30 -8.01 -17.28
C ALA A 24 8.11 -7.32 -16.60
N SER A 25 7.24 -8.10 -15.96
CA SER A 25 6.18 -7.54 -15.12
C SER A 25 6.82 -6.63 -14.07
N GLN A 26 6.24 -5.45 -13.88
CA GLN A 26 6.62 -4.58 -12.77
C GLN A 26 5.93 -5.09 -11.51
N GLU A 27 6.75 -5.65 -10.63
CA GLU A 27 6.33 -6.14 -9.31
C GLU A 27 5.93 -4.98 -8.40
N VAL A 28 4.82 -5.12 -7.69
CA VAL A 28 4.35 -4.20 -6.65
C VAL A 28 4.20 -4.95 -5.35
N THR A 29 4.80 -4.46 -4.28
CA THR A 29 4.80 -5.11 -2.98
C THR A 29 3.87 -4.41 -1.99
N VAL A 30 3.02 -5.19 -1.31
CA VAL A 30 2.03 -4.67 -0.36
C VAL A 30 2.22 -5.34 0.99
N LEU A 31 2.54 -4.57 2.02
CA LEU A 31 2.53 -5.05 3.41
C LEU A 31 1.13 -4.89 3.99
N VAL A 32 0.59 -5.94 4.61
CA VAL A 32 -0.74 -5.92 5.23
C VAL A 32 -0.66 -6.38 6.67
N THR A 33 -1.24 -5.63 7.60
CA THR A 33 -1.33 -6.02 9.02
C THR A 33 -2.78 -6.04 9.50
N GLY A 34 -3.04 -6.79 10.56
CA GLY A 34 -4.31 -6.73 11.29
C GLY A 34 -4.07 -6.83 12.80
N TYR A 35 -5.05 -6.40 13.58
CA TYR A 35 -4.95 -6.39 15.04
C TYR A 35 -5.33 -7.72 15.68
N GLY A 36 -4.75 -7.97 16.85
CA GLY A 36 -5.11 -9.08 17.72
C GLY A 36 -6.33 -8.80 18.59
N PRO A 37 -6.55 -9.67 19.59
CA PRO A 37 -7.68 -9.55 20.51
C PRO A 37 -7.67 -8.26 21.33
N PHE A 38 -8.86 -7.75 21.66
CA PHE A 38 -9.03 -6.62 22.58
C PHE A 38 -10.42 -6.55 23.20
N LYS A 39 -10.48 -6.39 24.54
CA LYS A 39 -11.73 -6.44 25.31
C LYS A 39 -12.52 -7.71 24.96
N ASP A 40 -13.78 -7.56 24.57
CA ASP A 40 -14.67 -8.68 24.24
C ASP A 40 -14.41 -9.26 22.84
N ASN A 41 -13.51 -8.65 22.05
CA ASN A 41 -13.07 -9.19 20.76
C ASN A 41 -11.94 -10.20 20.97
N LEU A 42 -12.30 -11.43 21.35
CA LEU A 42 -11.33 -12.52 21.50
C LEU A 42 -10.71 -12.96 20.17
N VAL A 43 -11.42 -12.70 19.07
CA VAL A 43 -10.95 -12.90 17.70
C VAL A 43 -11.23 -11.60 16.95
N ASN A 44 -10.28 -11.17 16.12
CA ASN A 44 -10.34 -9.88 15.46
C ASN A 44 -10.41 -10.05 13.95
N ALA A 45 -11.52 -9.62 13.35
CA ALA A 45 -11.79 -9.76 11.93
C ALA A 45 -10.69 -9.13 11.05
N SER A 46 -10.04 -8.06 11.52
CA SER A 46 -8.96 -7.41 10.77
C SER A 46 -7.78 -8.35 10.50
N PHE A 47 -7.35 -9.13 11.49
CA PHE A 47 -6.28 -10.10 11.32
C PHE A 47 -6.71 -11.31 10.49
N LEU A 48 -7.95 -11.79 10.66
CA LEU A 48 -8.48 -12.89 9.84
C LEU A 48 -8.57 -12.52 8.35
N ILE A 49 -9.05 -11.30 8.06
CA ILE A 49 -9.13 -10.78 6.69
C ILE A 49 -7.72 -10.62 6.12
N ALA A 50 -6.80 -9.96 6.85
CA ALA A 50 -5.42 -9.81 6.41
C ALA A 50 -4.73 -11.15 6.11
N SER A 51 -4.93 -12.14 6.99
CA SER A 51 -4.32 -13.48 6.86
C SER A 51 -4.92 -14.33 5.74
N SER A 52 -6.14 -14.04 5.30
CA SER A 52 -6.81 -14.77 4.22
C SER A 52 -6.52 -14.20 2.82
N LEU A 53 -5.83 -13.07 2.72
CA LEU A 53 -5.45 -12.48 1.44
C LEU A 53 -4.59 -13.45 0.61
N PRO A 54 -4.77 -13.47 -0.73
CA PRO A 54 -3.88 -14.24 -1.59
C PRO A 54 -2.46 -13.66 -1.48
N SER A 55 -1.44 -14.51 -1.59
CA SER A 55 -0.02 -14.08 -1.55
C SER A 55 0.39 -13.24 -2.76
N SER A 56 -0.32 -13.36 -3.87
CA SER A 56 -0.13 -12.53 -5.06
C SER A 56 -1.40 -12.41 -5.89
N LEU A 57 -1.45 -11.39 -6.74
CA LEU A 57 -2.44 -11.24 -7.79
C LEU A 57 -1.83 -10.59 -9.04
N THR A 58 -2.28 -11.01 -10.20
CA THR A 58 -1.99 -10.33 -11.46
C THR A 58 -3.03 -9.24 -11.69
N PHE A 59 -2.59 -8.00 -11.79
CA PHE A 59 -3.44 -6.86 -12.08
C PHE A 59 -3.22 -6.39 -13.52
N PRO A 60 -4.23 -6.49 -14.40
CA PRO A 60 -4.08 -6.10 -15.78
C PRO A 60 -3.89 -4.58 -15.89
N THR A 61 -2.90 -4.19 -16.67
CA THR A 61 -2.74 -2.80 -17.11
C THR A 61 -3.99 -2.36 -17.88
N PRO A 62 -4.50 -1.13 -17.69
CA PRO A 62 -5.62 -0.65 -18.48
C PRO A 62 -5.32 -0.78 -19.98
N LEU A 63 -6.23 -1.44 -20.72
CA LEU A 63 -6.19 -1.47 -22.18
C LEU A 63 -6.24 -0.03 -22.70
N ALA A 64 -5.48 0.25 -23.76
CA ALA A 64 -5.37 1.57 -24.41
C ALA A 64 -6.71 2.16 -24.96
N GLY A 65 -7.86 1.60 -24.60
CA GLY A 65 -9.20 2.01 -25.02
C GLY A 65 -9.84 3.15 -24.21
N GLU A 66 -9.26 3.58 -23.08
CA GLU A 66 -9.72 4.77 -22.34
C GLU A 66 -8.96 6.07 -22.73
N ARG A 67 -7.98 5.98 -23.63
CA ARG A 67 -7.36 7.14 -24.29
C ARG A 67 -7.25 6.88 -25.79
N ALA A 68 -8.36 7.03 -26.49
CA ALA A 68 -8.35 7.17 -27.94
C ALA A 68 -7.70 8.52 -28.31
N SER A 69 -6.37 8.54 -28.42
CA SER A 69 -5.54 9.37 -29.31
C SER A 69 -4.13 9.53 -28.73
N GLN A 70 -3.24 8.59 -29.04
CA GLN A 70 -1.88 8.91 -29.49
C GLN A 70 -1.17 7.63 -29.93
N GLU A 71 -0.81 7.59 -31.21
CA GLU A 71 0.06 6.58 -31.80
C GLU A 71 1.41 6.56 -31.05
N ASN A 72 1.90 5.35 -30.74
CA ASN A 72 3.06 5.00 -29.89
C ASN A 72 2.84 4.78 -28.37
N SER A 73 1.69 4.25 -27.94
CA SER A 73 1.57 3.75 -26.57
C SER A 73 2.13 2.32 -26.44
N HIS A 74 3.35 2.19 -25.91
CA HIS A 74 3.84 0.93 -25.37
C HIS A 74 2.86 0.48 -24.27
N ILE A 75 2.11 -0.60 -24.48
CA ILE A 75 1.18 -1.13 -23.45
C ILE A 75 2.06 -1.57 -22.27
N PRO A 76 1.90 -0.99 -21.06
CA PRO A 76 2.67 -1.43 -19.92
C PRO A 76 2.34 -2.90 -19.60
N PRO A 77 3.33 -3.73 -19.24
CA PRO A 77 3.08 -5.13 -18.89
C PRO A 77 2.15 -5.23 -17.67
N PRO A 78 1.32 -6.29 -17.56
CA PRO A 78 0.52 -6.54 -16.37
C PRO A 78 1.38 -6.48 -15.10
N ARG A 79 0.79 -6.02 -14.00
CA ARG A 79 1.48 -5.94 -12.72
C ARG A 79 1.29 -7.21 -11.94
N GLU A 80 2.40 -7.75 -11.44
CA GLU A 80 2.36 -8.76 -10.39
C GLU A 80 2.38 -8.04 -9.04
N VAL A 81 1.31 -8.19 -8.27
CA VAL A 81 1.20 -7.60 -6.95
C VAL A 81 1.47 -8.69 -5.92
N LEU A 82 2.56 -8.56 -5.17
CA LEU A 82 2.93 -9.46 -4.07
C LEU A 82 2.39 -8.92 -2.75
N ILE A 83 1.60 -9.73 -2.06
CA ILE A 83 0.93 -9.35 -0.82
C ILE A 83 1.59 -10.09 0.33
N HIS A 84 2.17 -9.30 1.23
CA HIS A 84 2.87 -9.75 2.42
C HIS A 84 1.97 -9.49 3.64
N ALA A 85 1.07 -10.43 3.94
CA ALA A 85 0.33 -10.40 5.19
C ALA A 85 1.28 -10.71 6.35
N HIS A 86 1.36 -9.82 7.34
CA HIS A 86 2.15 -10.05 8.54
C HIS A 86 1.59 -11.25 9.30
N PRO A 87 2.40 -12.29 9.61
CA PRO A 87 1.89 -13.58 10.08
C PRO A 87 1.37 -13.58 11.52
N SER A 88 1.65 -12.53 12.30
CA SER A 88 1.18 -12.38 13.68
C SER A 88 0.26 -11.18 13.81
N PRO A 89 -0.75 -11.23 14.69
CA PRO A 89 -1.60 -10.07 14.92
C PRO A 89 -0.85 -8.99 15.68
N ILE A 90 -0.99 -7.73 15.25
CA ILE A 90 -0.45 -6.58 15.99
C ILE A 90 -1.19 -6.50 17.33
N PRO A 91 -0.51 -6.42 18.48
CA PRO A 91 -1.15 -6.27 19.77
C PRO A 91 -1.85 -4.91 19.84
N VAL A 92 -2.99 -4.87 20.51
CA VAL A 92 -3.70 -3.61 20.78
C VAL A 92 -3.04 -2.90 21.97
N SER A 93 -1.75 -2.57 21.82
CA SER A 93 -0.84 -1.95 22.79
C SER A 93 -0.07 -0.82 22.13
N TYR A 94 -0.01 0.37 22.76
CA TYR A 94 0.73 1.51 22.21
C TYR A 94 2.23 1.21 22.12
N ALA A 95 2.77 0.56 23.14
CA ALA A 95 4.16 0.09 23.15
C ALA A 95 4.39 -0.98 22.09
N GLY A 96 3.46 -1.93 21.98
CA GLY A 96 3.52 -2.98 20.95
C GLY A 96 3.59 -2.41 19.53
N VAL A 97 2.74 -1.43 19.19
CA VAL A 97 2.80 -0.77 17.86
C VAL A 97 4.15 -0.09 17.62
N GLN A 98 4.66 0.65 18.61
CA GLN A 98 5.95 1.35 18.48
C GLN A 98 7.14 0.41 18.33
N SER A 99 7.10 -0.79 18.91
CA SER A 99 8.15 -1.80 18.74
C SER A 99 7.99 -2.64 17.47
N GLU A 100 6.76 -3.04 17.14
CA GLU A 100 6.52 -3.99 16.06
C GLU A 100 6.60 -3.35 14.68
N LEU A 101 6.09 -2.12 14.49
CA LEU A 101 6.13 -1.49 13.18
C LEU A 101 7.55 -1.35 12.61
N PRO A 102 8.54 -0.79 13.34
CA PRO A 102 9.92 -0.76 12.86
C PRO A 102 10.47 -2.16 12.61
N SER A 103 10.23 -3.11 13.52
CA SER A 103 10.72 -4.49 13.39
C SER A 103 10.16 -5.20 12.15
N ILE A 104 8.89 -4.97 11.79
CA ILE A 104 8.26 -5.53 10.59
C ILE A 104 8.90 -4.94 9.34
N LEU A 105 9.10 -3.62 9.30
CA LEU A 105 9.71 -2.95 8.16
C LEU A 105 11.18 -3.32 7.98
N GLU A 106 11.93 -3.49 9.08
CA GLU A 106 13.32 -3.96 9.07
C GLU A 106 13.43 -5.41 8.60
N ASP A 107 12.59 -6.31 9.13
CA ASP A 107 12.54 -7.71 8.70
C ASP A 107 12.19 -7.81 7.21
N TYR A 108 11.20 -7.04 6.75
CA TYR A 108 10.87 -6.93 5.33
C TYR A 108 12.07 -6.45 4.51
N ALA A 109 12.68 -5.32 4.88
CA ALA A 109 13.82 -4.77 4.15
C ALA A 109 14.99 -5.76 4.08
N SER A 110 15.26 -6.51 5.15
CA SER A 110 16.31 -7.53 5.18
C SER A 110 16.10 -8.65 4.14
N LYS A 111 14.84 -9.00 3.86
CA LYS A 111 14.45 -10.04 2.89
C LYS A 111 14.30 -9.52 1.46
N HIS A 112 14.16 -8.20 1.30
CA HIS A 112 13.88 -7.54 0.02
C HIS A 112 15.00 -6.57 -0.42
N GLY A 113 16.26 -6.89 -0.09
CA GLY A 113 17.43 -6.16 -0.58
C GLY A 113 17.52 -4.72 -0.07
N GLY A 114 17.06 -4.48 1.15
CA GLY A 114 17.01 -3.15 1.78
C GLY A 114 15.83 -2.28 1.35
N LYS A 115 14.92 -2.79 0.50
CA LYS A 115 13.75 -2.05 0.04
C LYS A 115 12.60 -2.14 1.04
N ARG A 116 11.83 -1.05 1.15
CA ARG A 116 10.54 -1.07 1.85
C ARG A 116 9.43 -1.62 0.95
N PRO A 117 8.30 -2.04 1.54
CA PRO A 117 7.09 -2.30 0.76
C PRO A 117 6.69 -1.06 -0.03
N ASP A 118 6.20 -1.24 -1.25
CA ASP A 118 5.71 -0.14 -2.09
C ASP A 118 4.45 0.49 -1.48
N LEU A 119 3.56 -0.35 -0.95
CA LEU A 119 2.30 0.02 -0.32
C LEU A 119 2.17 -0.64 1.06
N THR A 120 1.53 0.04 2.01
CA THR A 120 1.20 -0.52 3.33
C THR A 120 -0.27 -0.33 3.65
N ILE A 121 -0.93 -1.39 4.13
CA ILE A 121 -2.33 -1.36 4.59
C ILE A 121 -2.40 -1.91 6.01
N HIS A 122 -2.90 -1.09 6.93
CA HIS A 122 -3.23 -1.53 8.28
C HIS A 122 -4.74 -1.75 8.41
N LEU A 123 -5.16 -2.93 8.84
CA LEU A 123 -6.57 -3.24 9.07
C LEU A 123 -6.91 -3.14 10.56
N GLY A 124 -8.11 -2.64 10.86
CA GLY A 124 -8.67 -2.66 12.20
C GLY A 124 -10.18 -2.78 12.20
N ILE A 125 -10.74 -3.37 13.25
CA ILE A 125 -12.20 -3.42 13.41
C ILE A 125 -12.74 -2.08 13.87
N ALA A 126 -13.87 -1.67 13.29
CA ALA A 126 -14.69 -0.60 13.81
C ALA A 126 -16.02 -1.16 14.34
N SER A 127 -16.05 -1.57 15.61
CA SER A 127 -17.18 -2.29 16.23
C SER A 127 -18.57 -1.67 16.05
N LYS A 128 -18.66 -0.35 15.85
CA LYS A 128 -19.94 0.35 15.68
C LYS A 128 -20.32 0.58 14.22
N ARG A 129 -19.45 0.24 13.27
CA ARG A 129 -19.66 0.43 11.83
C ARG A 129 -20.10 -0.89 11.20
N SER A 130 -21.13 -0.82 10.36
CA SER A 130 -21.57 -1.92 9.49
C SER A 130 -21.06 -1.79 8.06
N TYR A 131 -20.14 -0.84 7.83
CA TYR A 131 -19.57 -0.48 6.54
C TYR A 131 -18.04 -0.57 6.59
N TYR A 132 -17.44 -0.61 5.43
CA TYR A 132 -16.00 -0.65 5.20
C TYR A 132 -15.51 0.76 4.93
N SER A 133 -14.38 1.18 5.52
CA SER A 133 -13.88 2.52 5.27
C SER A 133 -12.37 2.65 5.21
N VAL A 134 -11.90 3.50 4.32
CA VAL A 134 -10.50 3.92 4.20
C VAL A 134 -10.32 5.27 4.88
N GLU A 135 -9.32 5.36 5.76
CA GLU A 135 -9.01 6.57 6.50
C GLU A 135 -8.02 7.46 5.74
N THR A 136 -8.28 8.76 5.69
CA THR A 136 -7.49 9.73 4.87
C THR A 136 -6.58 10.61 5.69
N LEU A 137 -6.81 10.71 7.00
CA LEU A 137 -6.17 11.68 7.88
C LEU A 137 -5.84 11.02 9.21
N ALA A 138 -4.56 11.02 9.56
CA ALA A 138 -4.05 10.56 10.84
C ALA A 138 -3.74 11.72 11.76
N HIS A 139 -4.00 11.58 13.07
CA HIS A 139 -3.79 12.64 14.05
C HIS A 139 -2.78 12.25 15.12
N ARG A 140 -1.79 13.09 15.38
CA ARG A 140 -0.68 12.83 16.31
C ARG A 140 -1.09 12.69 17.78
N ASP A 141 -2.18 13.32 18.18
CA ASP A 141 -2.50 13.59 19.59
C ASP A 141 -3.88 13.07 19.99
N GLY A 142 -4.07 12.78 21.29
CA GLY A 142 -5.37 12.52 21.90
C GLY A 142 -5.65 11.06 22.26
N TYR A 143 -4.62 10.23 22.40
CA TYR A 143 -4.72 8.80 22.68
C TYR A 143 -4.99 8.52 24.16
N ARG A 144 -6.21 8.80 24.60
CA ARG A 144 -6.66 8.77 26.00
C ARG A 144 -7.45 7.51 26.38
N ILE A 145 -7.50 6.51 25.51
CA ILE A 145 -8.16 5.24 25.79
C ILE A 145 -7.08 4.26 26.21
N PRO A 146 -7.21 3.58 27.37
CA PRO A 146 -6.20 2.63 27.81
C PRO A 146 -6.17 1.41 26.89
N ASP A 147 -4.95 0.95 26.61
CA ASP A 147 -4.69 -0.24 25.80
C ASP A 147 -4.83 -1.56 26.59
N ILE A 148 -4.42 -2.70 26.02
CA ILE A 148 -4.47 -4.01 26.73
C ILE A 148 -3.65 -4.04 28.03
N ASP A 149 -2.65 -3.17 28.15
CA ASP A 149 -1.76 -3.07 29.30
C ASP A 149 -2.23 -1.98 30.29
N GLY A 150 -3.36 -1.32 30.00
CA GLY A 150 -3.88 -0.20 30.79
C GLY A 150 -3.15 1.12 30.56
N LEU A 151 -2.34 1.24 29.51
CA LEU A 151 -1.50 2.40 29.22
C LEU A 151 -2.13 3.34 28.17
N PHE A 152 -1.74 4.61 28.21
CA PHE A 152 -2.18 5.65 27.28
C PHE A 152 -1.09 5.98 26.25
N GLY A 153 -1.48 6.49 25.08
CA GLY A 153 -0.54 6.70 23.96
C GLY A 153 0.42 7.89 24.11
N TYR A 154 0.28 8.70 25.17
CA TYR A 154 1.09 9.92 25.33
C TYR A 154 2.59 9.62 25.48
N GLU A 155 2.97 8.74 26.40
CA GLU A 155 4.39 8.50 26.73
C GLU A 155 5.15 7.78 25.61
N THR A 156 4.46 6.84 24.95
CA THR A 156 5.02 5.95 23.94
C THR A 156 4.95 6.53 22.52
N GLY A 157 4.01 7.45 22.23
CA GLY A 157 3.87 8.07 20.91
C GLY A 157 3.89 9.58 20.96
N GLU A 158 2.84 10.21 21.50
CA GLU A 158 2.63 11.66 21.36
C GLU A 158 3.84 12.49 21.81
N ARG A 159 4.45 12.15 22.96
CA ARG A 159 5.60 12.85 23.51
C ARG A 159 6.84 12.74 22.61
N ILE A 160 7.02 11.59 21.96
CA ILE A 160 8.13 11.33 21.04
C ILE A 160 7.93 12.15 19.77
N TRP A 161 6.76 12.01 19.12
CA TRP A 161 6.42 12.74 17.89
C TRP A 161 6.43 14.26 18.09
N LYS A 162 6.03 14.75 19.27
CA LYS A 162 6.16 16.17 19.65
C LYS A 162 7.60 16.63 19.75
N ARG A 163 8.46 15.83 20.37
CA ARG A 163 9.90 16.14 20.51
C ARG A 163 10.58 16.17 19.14
N GLU A 164 10.17 15.29 18.24
CA GLU A 164 10.67 15.20 16.86
C GLU A 164 10.09 16.25 15.93
N GLY A 165 9.13 17.06 16.40
CA GLY A 165 8.53 18.12 15.61
C GLY A 165 7.59 17.62 14.51
N LEU A 166 7.07 16.39 14.61
CA LEU A 166 6.18 15.84 13.60
C LEU A 166 4.83 16.60 13.57
N PRO A 167 4.23 16.75 12.37
CA PRO A 167 2.98 17.49 12.18
C PRO A 167 1.83 17.00 13.06
N LEU A 168 0.89 17.88 13.40
CA LEU A 168 -0.32 17.48 14.15
C LEU A 168 -1.16 16.44 13.40
N THR A 169 -1.10 16.47 12.08
CA THR A 169 -1.83 15.57 11.19
C THR A 169 -0.96 15.12 10.03
N LEU A 170 -1.13 13.88 9.60
CA LEU A 170 -0.48 13.31 8.44
C LEU A 170 -1.53 12.69 7.52
N GLU A 171 -1.29 12.75 6.22
CA GLU A 171 -2.14 12.15 5.19
C GLU A 171 -1.26 11.36 4.20
N PRO A 172 -1.79 10.36 3.50
CA PRO A 172 -1.07 9.71 2.41
C PRO A 172 -0.67 10.74 1.35
N GLY A 173 0.58 10.73 0.91
CA GLY A 173 1.13 11.84 0.13
C GLY A 173 2.57 11.62 -0.34
N PRO A 174 3.07 12.39 -1.32
CA PRO A 174 4.46 12.30 -1.75
C PRO A 174 5.43 12.67 -0.62
N ALA A 175 6.68 12.21 -0.69
CA ALA A 175 7.68 12.41 0.37
C ALA A 175 7.89 13.90 0.76
N TRP A 176 7.73 14.82 -0.19
CA TRP A 176 7.88 16.26 0.05
C TRP A 176 6.66 16.92 0.69
N SER A 177 5.48 16.28 0.73
CA SER A 177 4.23 16.89 1.21
C SER A 177 4.29 17.40 2.66
N VAL A 178 5.25 16.91 3.46
CA VAL A 178 5.47 17.31 4.86
C VAL A 178 6.59 18.34 5.01
N SER A 179 7.47 18.45 4.02
CA SER A 179 8.63 19.34 4.01
C SER A 179 8.32 20.52 3.10
N GLY A 180 8.00 21.69 3.65
CA GLY A 180 7.63 22.90 2.89
C GLY A 180 8.75 23.52 2.03
N GLY A 181 9.60 22.71 1.40
CA GLY A 181 10.68 23.12 0.51
C GLY A 181 10.59 22.39 -0.83
N GLU A 182 10.50 23.17 -1.91
CA GLU A 182 10.72 22.68 -3.28
C GLU A 182 12.20 22.31 -3.44
N THR A 183 12.56 21.06 -3.14
CA THR A 183 13.84 20.49 -3.58
C THR A 183 13.60 19.67 -4.83
N GLU A 184 14.04 20.20 -5.97
CA GLU A 184 14.12 19.47 -7.24
C GLU A 184 15.08 18.28 -7.07
N THR A 185 14.53 17.09 -6.83
CA THR A 185 15.28 15.84 -6.91
C THR A 185 15.27 15.34 -8.35
N THR A 186 16.46 15.18 -8.92
CA THR A 186 16.70 14.49 -10.21
C THR A 186 16.01 13.11 -10.21
N PRO A 187 15.18 12.78 -11.21
CA PRO A 187 14.47 11.51 -11.22
C PRO A 187 15.42 10.34 -11.50
N SER A 188 15.50 9.41 -10.55
CA SER A 188 16.01 8.06 -10.82
C SER A 188 14.96 7.29 -11.66
N PRO A 189 15.34 6.39 -12.58
CA PRO A 189 14.43 5.76 -13.54
C PRO A 189 13.61 4.60 -12.93
N THR A 190 13.31 4.65 -11.64
CA THR A 190 12.62 3.58 -10.91
C THR A 190 11.19 4.01 -10.62
N PHE A 191 10.25 3.18 -11.06
CA PHE A 191 8.88 3.03 -10.56
C PHE A 191 8.39 4.12 -9.58
N GLU A 192 7.61 5.09 -10.06
CA GLU A 192 7.18 6.25 -9.29
C GLU A 192 5.83 5.98 -8.61
N ILE A 193 5.82 5.93 -7.27
CA ILE A 193 4.60 5.85 -6.47
C ILE A 193 4.22 7.26 -6.05
N SER A 194 3.01 7.68 -6.38
CA SER A 194 2.46 9.01 -6.09
C SER A 194 1.20 8.90 -5.23
N PRO A 195 1.33 8.57 -3.94
CA PRO A 195 0.18 8.45 -3.07
C PRO A 195 -0.44 9.83 -2.80
N TYR A 196 -1.74 9.82 -2.54
CA TYR A 196 -2.52 11.00 -2.18
C TYR A 196 -3.67 10.58 -1.24
N PRO A 197 -4.26 11.52 -0.48
CA PRO A 197 -5.32 11.19 0.45
C PRO A 197 -6.53 10.64 -0.32
N PRO A 198 -7.01 9.41 0.00
CA PRO A 198 -8.14 8.82 -0.71
C PRO A 198 -9.33 9.77 -0.80
N ASP A 199 -9.82 10.01 -2.01
CA ASP A 199 -10.85 11.01 -2.31
C ASP A 199 -12.06 10.36 -3.01
N SER A 200 -12.93 11.19 -3.60
CA SER A 200 -14.10 10.69 -4.34
C SER A 200 -13.72 9.88 -5.58
N HIS A 201 -12.57 10.17 -6.20
CA HIS A 201 -12.07 9.38 -7.33
C HIS A 201 -11.62 8.00 -6.84
N PHE A 202 -10.83 7.96 -5.77
CA PHE A 202 -10.38 6.73 -5.15
C PHE A 202 -11.55 5.83 -4.73
N LEU A 203 -12.60 6.41 -4.13
CA LEU A 203 -13.79 5.67 -3.73
C LEU A 203 -14.50 5.00 -4.92
N LYS A 204 -14.73 5.76 -6.00
CA LYS A 204 -15.36 5.22 -7.22
C LYS A 204 -14.54 4.09 -7.82
N MET A 205 -13.21 4.22 -7.81
CA MET A 205 -12.31 3.16 -8.28
C MET A 205 -12.41 1.92 -7.40
N TRP A 206 -12.48 2.09 -6.08
CA TRP A 206 -12.67 0.97 -5.14
C TRP A 206 -14.01 0.24 -5.32
N GLU A 207 -15.10 0.99 -5.48
CA GLU A 207 -16.42 0.46 -5.82
C GLU A 207 -16.41 -0.30 -7.15
N SER A 208 -15.63 0.17 -8.14
CA SER A 208 -15.52 -0.47 -9.45
C SER A 208 -14.85 -1.85 -9.40
N PHE A 209 -13.87 -2.05 -8.52
CA PHE A 209 -13.15 -3.32 -8.36
C PHE A 209 -13.86 -4.31 -7.43
N THR A 210 -14.86 -3.85 -6.70
CA THR A 210 -15.63 -4.68 -5.77
C THR A 210 -16.72 -5.46 -6.51
N ALA A 211 -16.77 -6.78 -6.30
CA ALA A 211 -17.81 -7.66 -6.83
C ALA A 211 -19.06 -7.65 -5.94
N SER A 212 -18.88 -7.49 -4.63
CA SER A 212 -19.94 -7.30 -3.62
C SER A 212 -20.64 -5.94 -3.79
N LYS A 213 -21.66 -5.87 -4.66
CA LYS A 213 -22.37 -4.62 -4.99
C LYS A 213 -23.19 -4.00 -3.85
N ASP A 214 -23.52 -4.78 -2.83
CA ASP A 214 -24.26 -4.31 -1.65
C ASP A 214 -23.32 -3.85 -0.51
N ALA A 215 -22.00 -3.94 -0.70
CA ALA A 215 -21.04 -3.48 0.29
C ALA A 215 -21.04 -1.94 0.40
N ASP A 216 -21.22 -1.43 1.62
CA ASP A 216 -21.11 0.00 1.92
C ASP A 216 -19.64 0.37 2.11
N LEU A 217 -19.06 1.05 1.12
CA LEU A 217 -17.68 1.53 1.11
C LEU A 217 -17.64 3.03 1.35
N ARG A 218 -16.74 3.51 2.21
CA ARG A 218 -16.64 4.93 2.54
C ARG A 218 -15.20 5.41 2.65
N ILE A 219 -15.03 6.69 2.37
CA ILE A 219 -13.85 7.44 2.78
C ILE A 219 -14.16 8.08 4.15
N SER A 220 -13.21 8.04 5.07
CA SER A 220 -13.32 8.64 6.40
C SER A 220 -12.06 9.44 6.73
N ASN A 221 -12.21 10.54 7.46
CA ASN A 221 -11.09 11.37 7.91
C ASN A 221 -10.83 11.21 9.42
N TYR A 222 -11.33 10.12 10.01
CA TYR A 222 -11.28 9.92 11.45
C TYR A 222 -11.26 8.44 11.78
N ALA A 223 -10.04 7.92 11.96
CA ALA A 223 -9.78 6.55 12.37
C ALA A 223 -10.09 6.30 13.87
N GLY A 224 -10.56 7.33 14.59
CA GLY A 224 -10.70 7.31 16.04
C GLY A 224 -9.57 8.06 16.75
N ARG A 225 -9.47 7.85 18.06
CA ARG A 225 -8.34 8.30 18.90
C ARG A 225 -7.85 7.15 19.78
N TYR A 226 -7.67 6.00 19.14
CA TYR A 226 -7.19 4.77 19.76
C TYR A 226 -6.11 4.11 18.88
N LEU A 227 -5.92 2.79 18.97
CA LEU A 227 -4.82 2.11 18.32
C LEU A 227 -4.88 2.14 16.78
N CYS A 228 -6.07 2.09 16.16
CA CYS A 228 -6.23 2.24 14.72
C CYS A 228 -5.62 3.55 14.20
N GLU A 229 -5.97 4.66 14.84
CA GLU A 229 -5.39 5.99 14.54
C GLU A 229 -3.90 6.06 14.90
N PHE A 230 -3.48 5.36 15.96
CA PHE A 230 -2.11 5.37 16.43
C PHE A 230 -1.15 4.68 15.46
N ILE A 231 -1.48 3.47 14.98
CA ILE A 231 -0.65 2.77 13.98
C ILE A 231 -0.66 3.49 12.64
N PHE A 232 -1.79 4.11 12.26
CA PHE A 232 -1.87 4.88 11.03
C PHE A 232 -0.92 6.08 11.07
N TYR A 233 -0.98 6.87 12.15
CA TYR A 233 -0.07 7.99 12.34
C TYR A 233 1.39 7.52 12.48
N ALA A 234 1.65 6.47 13.26
CA ALA A 234 3.01 5.93 13.47
C ALA A 234 3.66 5.47 12.15
N SER A 235 2.89 4.79 11.30
CA SER A 235 3.37 4.30 10.00
C SER A 235 3.66 5.45 9.02
N LEU A 236 2.78 6.45 8.96
CA LEU A 236 3.03 7.68 8.19
C LEU A 236 4.25 8.46 8.73
N ALA A 237 4.40 8.55 10.06
CA ALA A 237 5.51 9.22 10.72
C ALA A 237 6.85 8.57 10.39
N LEU A 238 6.93 7.23 10.39
CA LEU A 238 8.12 6.51 9.93
C LEU A 238 8.44 6.86 8.47
N ALA A 239 7.44 6.87 7.57
CA ALA A 239 7.67 7.25 6.19
C ALA A 239 8.21 8.69 6.04
N VAL A 240 7.73 9.64 6.86
CA VAL A 240 8.27 11.01 6.92
C VAL A 240 9.73 11.02 7.35
N GLN A 241 10.07 10.30 8.43
CA GLN A 241 11.42 10.24 8.97
C GLN A 241 12.42 9.61 7.99
N ASP A 242 11.96 8.66 7.18
CA ASP A 242 12.78 7.98 6.17
C ASP A 242 12.77 8.67 4.80
N GLU A 243 12.14 9.85 4.70
CA GLU A 243 11.99 10.63 3.47
C GLU A 243 11.41 9.80 2.31
N LYS A 244 10.41 8.95 2.62
CA LYS A 244 9.72 8.08 1.66
C LYS A 244 8.33 8.60 1.33
N PRO A 245 7.76 8.21 0.17
CA PRO A 245 6.34 8.41 -0.08
C PRO A 245 5.50 7.82 1.07
N LEU A 246 4.48 8.54 1.48
CA LEU A 246 3.56 8.15 2.55
C LEU A 246 2.48 7.23 1.98
N SER A 247 2.89 6.08 1.41
CA SER A 247 2.02 5.10 0.74
C SER A 247 1.34 4.14 1.73
N VAL A 248 0.70 4.72 2.76
CA VAL A 248 0.03 3.99 3.85
C VAL A 248 -1.47 4.27 3.83
N ILE A 249 -2.31 3.25 3.96
CA ILE A 249 -3.75 3.40 4.23
C ILE A 249 -4.11 2.65 5.52
N PHE A 250 -5.05 3.22 6.27
CA PHE A 250 -5.78 2.46 7.28
C PHE A 250 -7.15 2.04 6.76
N PHE A 251 -7.46 0.74 6.88
CA PHE A 251 -8.69 0.12 6.41
C PHE A 251 -9.52 -0.41 7.58
N HIS A 252 -10.61 0.27 7.89
CA HIS A 252 -11.58 -0.19 8.88
C HIS A 252 -12.56 -1.20 8.29
N VAL A 253 -12.72 -2.33 8.99
CA VAL A 253 -13.67 -3.39 8.67
C VAL A 253 -14.73 -3.55 9.77
N PRO A 254 -15.93 -4.05 9.47
CA PRO A 254 -16.90 -4.46 10.49
C PRO A 254 -16.35 -5.57 11.41
N GLN A 255 -16.92 -5.71 12.60
CA GLN A 255 -16.51 -6.72 13.60
C GLN A 255 -17.00 -8.15 13.26
N ARG A 256 -17.76 -8.35 12.18
CA ARG A 256 -18.41 -9.63 11.87
C ARG A 256 -17.39 -10.75 11.63
N LEU A 257 -17.70 -11.95 12.13
CA LEU A 257 -16.81 -13.11 12.14
C LEU A 257 -17.41 -14.34 11.43
N ASP A 258 -18.63 -14.23 10.89
CA ASP A 258 -19.18 -15.29 10.04
C ASP A 258 -18.41 -15.37 8.71
N ASP A 259 -18.33 -16.59 8.16
CA ASP A 259 -17.53 -16.89 6.96
C ASP A 259 -17.89 -16.01 5.77
N GLU A 260 -19.19 -15.70 5.59
CA GLU A 260 -19.68 -14.81 4.54
C GLU A 260 -19.10 -13.40 4.70
N SER A 261 -19.19 -12.81 5.90
CA SER A 261 -18.66 -11.47 6.17
C SER A 261 -17.13 -11.41 6.05
N LEU A 262 -16.41 -12.48 6.44
CA LEU A 262 -14.96 -12.55 6.29
C LEU A 262 -14.55 -12.65 4.83
N GLU A 263 -15.27 -13.44 4.02
CA GLU A 263 -15.03 -13.56 2.59
C GLU A 263 -15.31 -12.23 1.85
N VAL A 264 -16.41 -11.55 2.18
CA VAL A 264 -16.70 -10.19 1.67
C VAL A 264 -15.59 -9.22 2.10
N GLY A 265 -15.14 -9.27 3.36
CA GLY A 265 -14.03 -8.46 3.85
C GLY A 265 -12.72 -8.69 3.09
N ARG A 266 -12.40 -9.95 2.78
CA ARG A 266 -11.25 -10.36 1.96
C ARG A 266 -11.36 -9.84 0.54
N GLU A 267 -12.53 -9.98 -0.09
CA GLU A 267 -12.80 -9.48 -1.43
C GLU A 267 -12.61 -7.95 -1.51
N ILE A 268 -13.18 -7.20 -0.56
CA ILE A 268 -13.08 -5.75 -0.47
C ILE A 268 -11.63 -5.29 -0.23
N ALA A 269 -10.87 -6.02 0.61
CA ALA A 269 -9.45 -5.76 0.82
C ALA A 269 -8.63 -5.97 -0.46
N VAL A 270 -8.92 -7.02 -1.23
CA VAL A 270 -8.29 -7.24 -2.55
C VAL A 270 -8.66 -6.13 -3.53
N ALA A 271 -9.92 -5.67 -3.54
CA ALA A 271 -10.35 -4.52 -4.34
C ALA A 271 -9.62 -3.24 -3.93
N LEU A 272 -9.38 -3.04 -2.63
CA LEU A 272 -8.61 -1.89 -2.11
C LEU A 272 -7.16 -1.92 -2.61
N ILE A 273 -6.50 -3.08 -2.57
CA ILE A 273 -5.14 -3.26 -3.11
C ILE A 273 -5.08 -2.87 -4.60
N LYS A 274 -6.02 -3.38 -5.40
CA LYS A 274 -6.13 -3.01 -6.83
C LYS A 274 -6.34 -1.51 -7.02
N THR A 275 -7.13 -0.88 -6.14
CA THR A 275 -7.38 0.56 -6.16
C THR A 275 -6.12 1.35 -5.88
N MET A 276 -5.35 0.99 -4.86
CA MET A 276 -4.07 1.66 -4.55
C MET A 276 -3.09 1.54 -5.71
N VAL A 277 -2.96 0.35 -6.31
CA VAL A 277 -2.12 0.15 -7.50
C VAL A 277 -2.59 1.04 -8.66
N ARG A 278 -3.89 1.08 -8.93
CA ARG A 278 -4.42 1.93 -10.00
C ARG A 278 -4.20 3.42 -9.74
N CYS A 279 -4.65 3.92 -8.59
CA CYS A 279 -4.68 5.34 -8.28
C CYS A 279 -3.29 5.92 -7.96
N TRP A 280 -2.42 5.16 -7.29
CA TRP A 280 -1.13 5.70 -6.80
C TRP A 280 0.07 5.32 -7.66
N ILE A 281 -0.09 4.42 -8.63
CA ILE A 281 1.02 3.91 -9.44
C ILE A 281 0.72 4.04 -10.94
N ASP A 282 -0.45 3.55 -11.39
CA ASP A 282 -0.77 3.56 -12.83
C ASP A 282 -1.20 4.94 -13.33
N GLU A 283 -1.98 5.65 -12.52
CA GLU A 283 -2.51 6.94 -12.90
C GLU A 283 -1.46 8.03 -12.69
N LYS A 284 -1.04 8.65 -13.79
CA LYS A 284 -0.31 9.91 -13.73
C LYS A 284 -1.27 10.98 -13.25
N GLN A 285 -1.07 11.48 -12.04
CA GLN A 285 -1.76 12.70 -11.61
C GLN A 285 -1.49 13.81 -12.63
N THR A 286 -2.55 14.31 -13.22
CA THR A 286 -2.46 15.52 -14.03
C THR A 286 -2.37 16.66 -13.03
N ARG A 287 -1.17 17.22 -12.87
CA ARG A 287 -0.95 18.41 -12.04
C ARG A 287 -1.76 19.59 -12.58
#